data_AF-A0A1D2LTQ3-F1
#
_entry.id   AF-A0A1D2LTQ3-F1
#
_cell.length_a   1.000
_cell.length_b   1.000
_cell.length_c   1.000
_cell.angle_alpha   90.00
_cell.angle_beta   90.00
_cell.angle_gamma   90.00
#
_symmetry.space_group_name_H-M   'P 1'
#
loop_
_entity.id
_entity.type
_entity.pdbx_description
1 polymer ?
#
loop_
_entity_poly.entity_id
_entity_poly.type
_entity_poly.pdbx_seq_one_letter_code
_entity_poly.pdbx_strand_id
1 'polypeptide(L)' 'MHISYDYTELLGELKSELLHGNLNINSNIRIVRENTPVFGDYKPILDWYYHDDIINEDNELINVTRAVDEMESVNSII' A
#
# COMPACT_ATOMS: atom_id res chain seq x y z
N MET A 1 -0.81 -15.20 -16.76
CA MET A 1 -1.67 -15.02 -15.57
C MET A 1 -1.43 -13.60 -15.11
N HIS A 2 -2.46 -12.76 -15.25
CA HIS A 2 -2.42 -11.34 -14.92
C HIS A 2 -3.12 -11.18 -13.58
N ILE A 3 -2.43 -10.64 -12.59
CA ILE A 3 -3.00 -10.40 -11.26
C ILE A 3 -3.19 -8.90 -11.19
N SER A 4 -4.44 -8.48 -11.32
CA SER A 4 -4.86 -7.17 -10.89
C SER A 4 -5.46 -7.32 -9.51
N TYR A 5 -4.86 -6.65 -8.53
CA TYR A 5 -5.53 -6.35 -7.28
C TYR A 5 -6.00 -4.90 -7.41
N ASP A 6 -7.29 -4.65 -7.17
CA ASP A 6 -7.84 -3.32 -7.36
C ASP A 6 -7.40 -2.39 -6.23
N TYR A 7 -6.28 -1.72 -6.48
CA TYR A 7 -5.73 -0.71 -5.58
C TYR A 7 -6.29 0.68 -5.83
N THR A 8 -7.33 0.84 -6.67
CA THR A 8 -7.81 2.16 -7.10
C THR A 8 -8.21 3.05 -5.92
N GLU A 9 -8.87 2.47 -4.90
CA GLU A 9 -9.29 3.20 -3.69
C GLU A 9 -8.08 3.58 -2.83
N LEU A 10 -7.26 2.60 -2.44
CA LEU A 10 -6.05 2.81 -1.62
C LEU A 10 -5.05 3.80 -2.27
N LEU A 11 -4.80 3.66 -3.57
CA LEU A 11 -3.97 4.61 -4.33
C LEU A 11 -4.61 6.00 -4.39
N GLY A 12 -5.93 6.08 -4.52
CA GLY A 12 -6.67 7.34 -4.54
C GLY A 12 -6.51 8.11 -3.24
N GLU A 13 -6.70 7.44 -2.10
CA GLU A 13 -6.52 8.01 -0.77
C GLU A 13 -5.08 8.45 -0.54
N LEU A 14 -4.11 7.57 -0.78
CA LEU A 14 -2.70 7.86 -0.52
C LEU A 14 -2.17 9.00 -1.43
N LYS A 15 -2.59 9.04 -2.71
CA LYS A 15 -2.26 10.17 -3.60
C LYS A 15 -2.95 11.46 -3.17
N SER A 16 -4.17 11.40 -2.63
CA SER A 16 -4.85 12.56 -2.08
C SER A 16 -4.07 13.14 -0.90
N GLU A 17 -3.59 12.31 0.02
CA GLU A 17 -2.80 12.76 1.17
C GLU A 17 -1.44 13.36 0.77
N LEU A 18 -0.80 12.79 -0.26
CA LEU A 18 0.40 13.37 -0.89
C LEU A 18 0.12 14.73 -1.52
N LEU A 19 -1.02 14.88 -2.22
CA LEU A 19 -1.43 16.13 -2.86
C LEU A 19 -1.71 17.24 -1.84
N HIS A 20 -2.38 16.90 -0.73
CA HIS A 20 -2.71 17.83 0.33
C HIS A 20 -1.51 18.18 1.24
N GLY A 21 -0.40 17.45 1.11
CA GLY A 21 0.82 17.67 1.88
C GLY A 21 0.77 17.12 3.31
N ASN A 22 -0.26 16.33 3.63
CA ASN A 22 -0.38 15.62 4.90
C ASN A 22 0.61 14.44 4.96
N LEU A 23 0.90 13.84 3.80
CA LEU A 23 1.88 12.79 3.64
C LEU A 23 3.01 13.26 2.72
N ASN A 24 4.24 12.84 3.01
CA ASN A 24 5.40 13.10 2.15
C ASN A 24 5.86 11.80 1.49
N ILE A 25 6.12 11.85 0.19
CA ILE A 25 6.52 10.70 -0.64
C ILE A 25 7.79 9.99 -0.14
N ASN A 26 8.65 10.70 0.59
CA ASN A 26 9.87 10.16 1.21
C ASN A 26 9.65 9.64 2.63
N SER A 27 8.45 9.80 3.20
CA SER A 27 8.13 9.29 4.54
C SER A 27 7.84 7.80 4.52
N ASN A 28 7.71 7.22 5.71
CA ASN A 28 7.29 5.85 5.88
C ASN A 28 5.83 5.81 6.35
N ILE A 29 5.11 4.79 5.90
CA ILE A 29 3.77 4.43 6.32
C ILE A 29 3.79 2.99 6.82
N ARG A 30 2.76 2.61 7.56
CA ARG A 30 2.54 1.21 7.93
C ARG A 30 1.55 0.62 6.95
N ILE A 31 1.80 -0.60 6.49
CA ILE A 31 0.87 -1.33 5.64
C ILE A 31 0.48 -2.64 6.31
N VAL A 32 -0.79 -2.99 6.18
CA VAL A 32 -1.32 -4.30 6.56
C VAL A 32 -1.38 -5.13 5.29
N ARG A 33 -0.85 -6.36 5.35
CA ARG A 33 -0.87 -7.30 4.23
C ARG A 33 -1.78 -8.47 4.53
N GLU A 34 -2.22 -9.13 3.47
CA GLU A 34 -2.95 -10.38 3.62
C GLU A 34 -2.06 -11.46 4.26
N ASN A 35 -2.61 -12.18 5.24
CA ASN A 35 -1.85 -13.22 5.96
C ASN A 35 -1.38 -14.34 5.03
N THR A 36 -2.19 -14.64 4.01
CA THR A 36 -1.94 -15.72 3.05
C THR A 36 -1.46 -15.13 1.73
N PRO A 37 -0.37 -15.65 1.13
CA PRO A 37 0.05 -15.21 -0.18
C PRO A 37 -1.00 -15.61 -1.23
N VAL A 38 -1.37 -14.65 -2.08
CA VAL A 38 -2.35 -14.86 -3.17
C VAL A 38 -1.68 -15.37 -4.44
N PHE A 39 -0.37 -15.14 -4.59
CA PHE A 39 0.40 -15.61 -5.73
C PHE A 39 1.90 -15.72 -5.43
N GLY A 40 2.47 -16.91 -5.61
CA GLY A 40 3.85 -17.16 -5.20
C GLY A 40 4.02 -16.83 -3.73
N ASP A 41 4.94 -15.91 -3.43
CA ASP A 41 5.14 -15.37 -2.07
C ASP A 41 4.53 -13.95 -1.89
N TYR A 42 3.80 -13.45 -2.89
CA TYR A 42 3.21 -12.11 -2.85
C TYR A 42 1.96 -12.08 -1.97
N LYS A 43 1.96 -11.16 -1.02
CA LYS A 43 0.86 -10.84 -0.10
C LYS A 43 0.38 -9.41 -0.39
N PRO A 44 -0.84 -9.21 -0.92
CA PRO A 44 -1.33 -7.90 -1.28
C PRO A 44 -1.48 -7.00 -0.06
N ILE A 45 -1.38 -5.70 -0.29
CA ILE A 45 -1.63 -4.67 0.72
C ILE A 45 -3.15 -4.58 0.88
N LEU A 46 -3.62 -4.74 2.11
CA LEU A 46 -5.04 -4.59 2.43
C LEU A 46 -5.37 -3.16 2.83
N ASP A 47 -4.46 -2.53 3.57
CA ASP A 47 -4.68 -1.22 4.16
C ASP A 47 -3.36 -0.52 4.47
N TRP A 48 -3.41 0.80 4.66
CA TRP A 48 -2.27 1.63 5.04
C TRP A 48 -2.64 2.63 6.14
N TYR A 49 -1.65 2.97 6.96
CA TYR A 49 -1.81 3.82 8.13
C TYR A 49 -0.62 4.78 8.25
N TYR A 50 -0.80 5.88 8.97
CA TYR A 50 0.30 6.77 9.31
C TYR A 50 1.32 6.05 10.19
N HIS A 51 2.57 6.51 10.15
CA HIS A 51 3.66 5.93 10.94
C HIS A 51 3.33 5.83 12.44
N ASP A 52 2.65 6.86 12.95
CA ASP A 52 2.35 7.06 14.37
C ASP A 52 1.05 6.39 14.82
N ASP A 53 0.30 5.76 13.91
CA ASP A 53 -0.95 5.09 14.24
C ASP A 53 -0.71 3.80 15.03
N ILE A 54 -1.61 3.53 15.99
CA ILE A 54 -1.62 2.29 16.77
C ILE A 54 -2.48 1.26 16.02
N ILE A 55 -1.82 0.25 15.46
CA ILE A 55 -2.45 -0.81 14.67
C ILE A 55 -2.41 -2.11 15.48
N ASN A 56 -3.56 -2.81 15.56
CA ASN A 56 -3.69 -4.09 16.26
C ASN A 56 -3.49 -5.31 15.34
N GLU A 57 -3.09 -5.07 14.10
CA GLU A 57 -2.88 -6.07 13.05
C GLU A 57 -1.39 -6.19 12.70
N ASP A 58 -1.00 -7.32 12.11
CA ASP A 58 0.36 -7.49 11.60
C ASP A 58 0.61 -6.48 10.49
N ASN A 59 1.60 -5.62 10.72
CA ASN A 59 1.90 -4.51 9.84
C ASN A 59 3.41 -4.39 9.65
N GLU A 60 3.79 -3.88 8.49
CA GLU A 60 5.18 -3.57 8.20
C GLU A 60 5.36 -2.11 7.83
N LEU A 61 6.55 -1.59 8.13
CA LEU A 61 6.91 -0.23 7.79
C LEU A 61 7.50 -0.19 6.37
N ILE A 62 6.90 0.59 5.48
CA ILE A 62 7.34 0.75 4.10
C ILE A 62 7.43 2.23 3.74
N ASN A 63 8.34 2.56 2.83
CA ASN A 63 8.40 3.90 2.28
C ASN A 63 7.21 4.15 1.35
N VAL A 64 6.62 5.36 1.40
CA VAL A 64 5.45 5.72 0.60
C VAL A 64 5.70 5.54 -0.89
N THR A 65 6.88 5.91 -1.39
CA THR A 65 7.25 5.71 -2.81
C THR A 65 7.17 4.22 -3.18
N ARG A 66 7.72 3.34 -2.34
CA ARG A 66 7.69 1.89 -2.59
C ARG A 66 6.28 1.31 -2.56
N ALA A 67 5.43 1.77 -1.64
CA ALA A 67 4.05 1.33 -1.57
C ALA A 67 3.26 1.73 -2.83
N VAL A 68 3.45 2.97 -3.30
CA VAL A 68 2.83 3.45 -4.55
C VAL A 68 3.33 2.65 -5.74
N ASP A 69 4.63 2.48 -5.89
CA ASP A 69 5.23 1.72 -6.99
C ASP A 69 4.71 0.27 -7.02
N GLU A 70 4.59 -0.38 -5.87
CA GLU A 70 4.04 -1.74 -5.73
C GLU A 70 2.57 -1.78 -6.18
N MET A 71 1.74 -0.90 -5.63
CA MET A 71 0.31 -0.85 -5.94
C MET A 71 0.07 -0.50 -7.42
N GLU A 72 0.80 0.45 -8.00
CA GLU A 72 0.70 0.78 -9.42
C GLU A 72 1.18 -0.36 -10.32
N SER A 73 2.30 -1.01 -9.96
CA SER A 73 2.83 -2.13 -10.73
C SER A 73 1.87 -3.31 -10.78
N VAL A 74 1.11 -3.57 -9.71
CA VAL A 74 0.14 -4.67 -9.63
C VAL A 74 -1.22 -4.26 -10.21
N ASN A 75 -1.62 -3.00 -10.04
CA ASN A 75 -2.88 -2.49 -10.60
C ASN A 75 -2.82 -2.31 -12.13
N SER A 76 -1.65 -2.03 -12.69
CA SER A 76 -1.45 -1.81 -14.14
C SER A 76 -1.27 -3.10 -14.95
N ILE A 77 -1.32 -4.28 -14.33
CA ILE A 77 -1.28 -5.57 -15.05
C ILE A 77 -2.67 -5.84 -15.65
N ILE A 78 -2.97 -5.16 -16.77
CA ILE A 78 -4.15 -5.36 -17.63
C ILE A 78 -3.74 -6.14 -18.88
#